data_AF-A0A7K2WZZ0-F1
#
_entry.id   AF-A0A7K2WZZ0-F1
#
_cell.length_a   1.000
_cell.length_b   1.000
_cell.length_c   1.000
_cell.angle_alpha   90.00
_cell.angle_beta   90.00
_cell.angle_gamma   90.00
#
_symmetry.space_group_name_H-M   'P 1'
#
loop_
_entity.id
_entity.type
_entity.pdbx_description
1 polymer ?
#
loop_
_entity_poly.entity_id
_entity_poly.type
_entity_poly.pdbx_seq_one_letter_code
_entity_poly.pdbx_strand_id
1 'polypeptide(L)'
;YEDGGPALGLLPRARWPRLQVELGGAWSLMMYTDGLIEGRVGPGEKQRLGQDGMVGMINRQLAAGLRGDELLEAAVAEARELNGGELTDDVAVLLLARGRE
;
A
#
# COMPACT_ATOMS: atom_id res chain seq x y z
N TYR A 1 -0.52 -14.13 8.77
CA TYR A 1 -1.49 -13.74 7.73
C TYR A 1 -0.75 -13.91 6.41
N GLU A 2 -0.73 -15.12 5.86
CA GLU A 2 -0.22 -15.36 4.51
C GLU A 2 -1.24 -16.24 3.76
N ASP A 3 -2.46 -15.73 3.69
CA ASP A 3 -3.53 -16.36 2.90
C ASP A 3 -3.44 -15.95 1.43
N GLY A 4 -2.23 -15.73 0.90
CA GLY A 4 -2.01 -15.24 -0.47
C GLY A 4 -1.69 -16.33 -1.49
N GLY A 5 -1.20 -17.49 -1.04
CA GLY A 5 -0.55 -18.46 -1.93
C GLY A 5 0.87 -18.00 -2.34
N PRO A 6 1.67 -18.88 -2.98
CA PRO A 6 3.04 -18.57 -3.36
C PRO A 6 3.12 -17.60 -4.55
N ALA A 7 4.32 -17.09 -4.84
CA ALA A 7 4.58 -16.39 -6.09
C ALA A 7 4.16 -17.24 -7.31
N LEU A 8 3.57 -16.58 -8.30
CA LEU A 8 3.10 -17.23 -9.52
C LEU A 8 4.25 -17.93 -10.25
N GLY A 9 4.02 -19.17 -10.69
CA GLY A 9 5.01 -19.96 -11.43
C GLY A 9 6.06 -20.68 -10.58
N LEU A 10 6.14 -20.43 -9.27
CA LEU A 10 7.17 -21.04 -8.42
C LEU A 10 6.90 -22.52 -8.11
N LEU A 11 5.63 -22.88 -7.85
CA LEU A 11 5.25 -24.23 -7.43
C LEU A 11 4.23 -24.85 -8.39
N PRO A 12 4.45 -26.10 -8.84
CA PRO A 12 3.46 -26.81 -9.63
C PRO A 12 2.22 -27.11 -8.78
N ARG A 13 1.02 -26.85 -9.32
CA ARG A 13 -0.28 -27.10 -8.67
C ARG A 13 -0.51 -26.31 -7.37
N ALA A 14 0.10 -25.14 -7.23
CA ALA A 14 -0.21 -24.22 -6.13
C ALA A 14 -1.67 -23.75 -6.16
N ARG A 15 -2.16 -23.31 -4.99
CA ARG A 15 -3.51 -22.76 -4.81
C ARG A 15 -3.40 -21.36 -4.25
N TRP A 16 -4.24 -20.48 -4.76
CA TRP A 16 -4.43 -19.11 -4.28
C TRP A 16 -5.83 -19.05 -3.68
N PRO A 17 -5.97 -19.00 -2.35
CA PRO A 17 -7.29 -18.92 -1.73
C PRO A 17 -7.94 -17.59 -2.10
N ARG A 18 -9.26 -17.60 -2.23
CA ARG A 18 -10.04 -16.39 -2.51
C ARG A 18 -10.62 -15.84 -1.22
N LEU A 19 -10.56 -14.53 -1.05
CA LEU A 19 -11.32 -13.81 -0.03
C LEU A 19 -12.42 -13.02 -0.72
N GLN A 20 -13.65 -13.16 -0.23
CA GLN A 20 -14.79 -12.33 -0.65
C GLN A 20 -15.12 -11.36 0.46
N VAL A 21 -15.26 -10.08 0.11
CA VAL A 21 -15.59 -8.99 1.04
C VAL A 21 -16.76 -8.21 0.48
N GLU A 22 -17.80 -8.00 1.27
CA GLU A 22 -18.94 -7.15 0.93
C GLU A 22 -18.60 -5.69 1.23
N LEU A 23 -18.57 -4.82 0.20
CA LEU A 23 -18.10 -3.43 0.31
C LEU A 23 -19.21 -2.40 0.54
N GLY A 24 -20.48 -2.77 0.37
CA GLY A 24 -21.60 -1.85 0.53
C GLY A 24 -21.69 -0.75 -0.55
N GLY A 25 -22.39 0.34 -0.23
CA GLY A 25 -22.73 1.41 -1.18
C GLY A 25 -21.64 2.46 -1.41
N ALA A 26 -20.69 2.60 -0.48
CA ALA A 26 -19.56 3.50 -0.57
C ALA A 26 -18.30 2.84 0.01
N TRP A 27 -17.20 2.87 -0.73
CA TRP A 27 -15.94 2.22 -0.36
C TRP A 27 -14.75 2.81 -1.11
N SER A 28 -13.56 2.59 -0.55
CA SER A 28 -12.28 2.78 -1.23
C SER A 28 -11.42 1.53 -1.01
N LEU A 29 -10.72 1.10 -2.06
CA LEU A 29 -9.80 -0.03 -2.06
C LEU A 29 -8.46 0.43 -2.63
N MET A 30 -7.41 0.34 -1.80
CA MET A 30 -6.04 0.60 -2.22
C MET A 30 -5.30 -0.72 -2.41
N MET A 31 -4.64 -0.87 -3.55
CA MET A 31 -3.74 -1.98 -3.87
C MET A 31 -2.34 -1.44 -4.09
N TYR A 32 -1.32 -2.15 -3.63
CA TYR A 32 0.07 -1.69 -3.70
C TYR A 32 1.04 -2.86 -3.91
N THR A 33 2.22 -2.58 -4.48
CA THR A 33 3.37 -3.50 -4.47
C THR A 33 4.19 -3.32 -3.19
N ASP A 34 4.93 -4.36 -2.81
CA ASP A 34 5.74 -4.40 -1.59
C ASP A 34 6.83 -3.33 -1.54
N GLY A 35 7.33 -2.84 -2.68
CA GLY A 35 8.27 -1.71 -2.72
C GLY A 35 7.83 -0.48 -1.92
N LEU A 36 6.51 -0.25 -1.76
CA LEU A 36 5.99 0.81 -0.88
C LEU A 36 6.31 0.56 0.61
N ILE A 37 6.10 -0.66 1.09
CA ILE A 37 6.30 -1.04 2.50
C ILE A 37 7.74 -1.43 2.81
N GLU A 38 8.54 -1.74 1.79
CA GLU A 38 9.98 -2.00 1.90
C GLU A 38 10.81 -0.73 2.14
N GLY A 39 10.24 0.46 1.87
CA GLY A 39 10.81 1.76 2.26
C GLY A 39 11.08 1.87 3.77
N ARG A 40 11.77 2.91 4.20
CA ARG A 40 12.18 3.08 5.61
C ARG A 40 11.20 3.93 6.40
N VAL A 41 11.30 3.87 7.73
CA VAL A 41 10.57 4.77 8.65
C VAL A 41 11.23 6.14 8.81
N GLY A 42 12.43 6.33 8.24
CA GLY A 42 13.17 7.58 8.32
C GLY A 42 14.54 7.48 7.64
N PRO A 43 15.14 8.62 7.23
CA PRO A 43 16.45 8.63 6.60
C PRO A 43 17.52 8.01 7.48
N GLY A 44 18.24 7.01 6.95
CA GLY A 44 19.28 6.28 7.67
C GLY A 44 18.77 5.21 8.64
N GLU A 45 17.46 5.10 8.86
CA GLU A 45 16.87 4.08 9.72
C GLU A 45 16.89 2.71 9.04
N LYS A 46 17.21 1.66 9.81
CA LYS A 46 17.18 0.29 9.29
C LYS A 46 15.77 -0.28 9.23
N GLN A 47 14.86 0.26 10.03
CA GLN A 47 13.50 -0.22 10.14
C GLN A 47 12.70 0.12 8.88
N ARG A 48 12.02 -0.90 8.35
CA ARG A 48 11.08 -0.76 7.23
C ARG A 48 9.77 -0.12 7.67
N LEU A 49 9.15 0.65 6.78
CA LEU A 49 7.83 1.24 6.95
C LEU A 49 6.82 0.17 7.35
N GLY A 50 6.85 -0.96 6.63
CA GLY A 50 5.95 -2.08 6.87
C GLY A 50 4.48 -1.72 6.65
N GLN A 51 3.62 -2.71 6.83
CA GLN A 51 2.18 -2.52 6.64
C GLN A 51 1.58 -1.56 7.67
N ASP A 52 1.98 -1.66 8.94
CA ASP A 52 1.45 -0.80 10.01
C ASP A 52 1.84 0.67 9.81
N GLY A 53 3.10 0.92 9.42
CA GLY A 53 3.57 2.28 9.12
C GLY A 53 2.85 2.87 7.91
N MET A 54 2.64 2.07 6.85
CA MET A 54 1.88 2.48 5.68
C MET A 54 0.42 2.79 6.02
N VAL A 55 -0.25 1.94 6.82
CA VAL A 55 -1.63 2.20 7.27
C VAL A 55 -1.70 3.50 8.08
N GLY A 56 -0.74 3.70 9.00
CA GLY A 56 -0.65 4.93 9.78
C GLY A 56 -0.45 6.18 8.91
N MET A 57 0.41 6.09 7.89
CA MET A 57 0.66 7.14 6.92
C MET A 57 -0.60 7.53 6.15
N ILE A 58 -1.27 6.55 5.52
CA ILE A 58 -2.50 6.79 4.75
C ILE A 58 -3.61 7.39 5.63
N ASN A 59 -3.78 6.89 6.87
CA ASN A 59 -4.80 7.43 7.78
C ASN A 59 -4.55 8.89 8.15
N ARG A 60 -3.29 9.32 8.33
CA ARG A 60 -2.98 10.74 8.57
C ARG A 60 -3.35 11.61 7.38
N GLN A 61 -3.04 11.17 6.17
CA GLN A 61 -3.34 11.91 4.94
C GLN A 61 -4.84 12.01 4.69
N LEU A 62 -5.59 10.92 4.93
CA LEU A 62 -7.05 10.93 4.90
C LEU A 62 -7.64 11.90 5.93
N ALA A 63 -7.11 11.93 7.15
CA ALA A 63 -7.52 12.85 8.20
C ALA A 63 -7.21 14.32 7.84
N ALA A 64 -6.15 14.56 7.07
CA ALA A 64 -5.82 15.87 6.49
C ALA A 64 -6.71 16.25 5.30
N GLY A 65 -7.61 15.37 4.87
CA GLY A 65 -8.58 15.64 3.81
C GLY A 65 -8.16 15.20 2.41
N LEU A 66 -6.98 14.59 2.25
CA LEU A 66 -6.51 14.13 0.93
C LEU A 66 -7.35 12.97 0.40
N ARG A 67 -7.64 12.98 -0.89
CA ARG A 67 -8.46 11.97 -1.59
C ARG A 67 -7.88 11.69 -2.98
N GLY A 68 -8.36 10.63 -3.62
CA GLY A 68 -8.06 10.35 -5.03
C GLY A 68 -6.57 10.35 -5.33
N ASP A 69 -6.21 11.05 -6.40
CA ASP A 69 -4.83 11.16 -6.87
C ASP A 69 -3.92 11.91 -5.88
N GLU A 70 -4.44 12.94 -5.20
CA GLU A 70 -3.66 13.71 -4.21
C GLU A 70 -3.21 12.82 -3.03
N LEU A 71 -4.06 11.88 -2.61
CA LEU A 71 -3.71 10.89 -1.59
C LEU A 71 -2.59 9.96 -2.08
N LEU A 72 -2.65 9.52 -3.33
CA LEU A 72 -1.65 8.62 -3.91
C LEU A 72 -0.30 9.33 -4.07
N GLU A 73 -0.31 10.55 -4.59
CA GLU A 73 0.90 11.37 -4.73
C GLU A 73 1.53 11.64 -3.37
N ALA A 74 0.74 12.04 -2.36
CA ALA A 74 1.24 12.28 -1.01
C ALA A 74 1.80 11.01 -0.36
N ALA A 75 1.18 9.85 -0.56
CA ALA A 75 1.66 8.59 -0.03
C ALA A 75 3.02 8.18 -0.62
N VAL A 76 3.18 8.31 -1.94
CA VAL A 76 4.45 8.00 -2.62
C VAL A 76 5.54 9.00 -2.25
N ALA A 77 5.19 10.30 -2.16
CA ALA A 77 6.13 11.34 -1.75
C ALA A 77 6.63 11.11 -0.32
N GLU A 78 5.72 10.89 0.64
CA GLU A 78 6.09 10.64 2.03
C GLU A 78 6.94 9.36 2.16
N ALA A 79 6.63 8.29 1.44
CA ALA A 79 7.46 7.08 1.44
C ALA A 79 8.90 7.34 0.94
N ARG A 80 9.06 8.18 -0.09
CA ARG A 80 10.39 8.59 -0.61
C ARG A 80 11.15 9.46 0.39
N GLU A 81 10.46 10.40 1.02
CA GLU A 81 11.04 11.25 2.06
C GLU A 81 11.53 10.42 3.26
N LEU A 82 10.69 9.51 3.76
CA LEU A 82 11.06 8.60 4.83
C LEU A 82 12.20 7.67 4.43
N ASN A 83 12.31 7.29 3.16
CA ASN A 83 13.44 6.51 2.68
C ASN A 83 14.76 7.30 2.59
N GLY A 84 14.68 8.63 2.58
CA GLY A 84 15.83 9.52 2.35
C GLY A 84 16.24 9.61 0.88
N GLY A 85 15.32 9.37 -0.06
CA GLY A 85 15.56 9.38 -1.49
C GLY A 85 14.68 8.39 -2.26
N GLU A 86 15.15 7.95 -3.43
CA GLU A 86 14.48 6.94 -4.24
C GLU A 86 14.26 5.64 -3.44
N LEU A 87 13.10 5.01 -3.61
CA LEU A 87 12.79 3.72 -3.02
C LEU A 87 13.68 2.63 -3.61
N THR A 88 13.96 1.59 -2.83
CA THR A 88 14.90 0.52 -3.23
C THR A 88 14.28 -0.48 -4.20
N ASP A 89 12.96 -0.44 -4.37
CA ASP A 89 12.19 -1.38 -5.18
C ASP A 89 11.06 -0.64 -5.91
N ASP A 90 10.51 -1.29 -6.93
CA ASP A 90 9.48 -0.72 -7.80
C ASP A 90 8.16 -0.52 -7.04
N VAL A 91 7.57 0.66 -7.19
CA VAL A 91 6.29 1.02 -6.56
C VAL A 91 5.21 1.19 -7.60
N ALA A 92 4.12 0.46 -7.39
CA ALA A 92 2.83 0.73 -8.01
C ALA A 92 1.75 0.82 -6.92
N VAL A 93 0.87 1.82 -7.03
CA VAL A 93 -0.29 1.99 -6.16
C VAL A 93 -1.52 2.24 -7.02
N LEU A 94 -2.64 1.63 -6.67
CA LEU A 94 -3.94 1.80 -7.33
C LEU A 94 -4.99 2.09 -6.27
N LEU A 95 -5.73 3.17 -6.44
CA LEU A 95 -6.90 3.50 -5.63
C LEU A 95 -8.16 3.34 -6.48
N LEU A 96 -9.08 2.50 -6.01
CA LEU A 96 -10.42 2.37 -6.56
C LEU A 96 -11.39 2.90 -5.51
N ALA A 97 -12.35 3.72 -5.93
CA ALA A 97 -13.39 4.21 -5.04
C ALA A 97 -14.75 4.11 -5.71
N ARG A 98 -15.77 3.89 -4.89
CA ARG A 98 -17.18 3.95 -5.29
C ARG A 98 -17.93 4.68 -4.19
N GLY A 99 -18.82 5.58 -4.57
CA GLY A 99 -19.49 6.48 -3.64
C GLY A 99 -19.35 7.92 -4.13
N ARG A 100 -19.98 8.87 -3.45
CA ARG A 100 -19.89 10.28 -3.84
C ARG A 100 -18.59 10.89 -3.33
N GLU A 101 -17.91 11.59 -4.24
CA GLU A 101 -16.92 12.64 -3.94
C GLU A 101 -17.44 13.63 -2.91
#